data_AF-A0A8H5W0X8-F1
#
_entry.id   AF-A0A8H5W0X8-F1
#
_cell.length_a   1.000
_cell.length_b   1.000
_cell.length_c   1.000
_cell.angle_alpha   90.00
_cell.angle_beta   90.00
_cell.angle_gamma   90.00
#
_symmetry.space_group_name_H-M   'P 1'
#
loop_
_entity.id
_entity.type
_entity.pdbx_description
1 polymer ?
#
loop_
_entity_poly.entity_id
_entity_poly.type
_entity_poly.pdbx_seq_one_letter_code
_entity_poly.pdbx_strand_id
1 'polypeptide(L)'
;MTFRLILVRHGQSTWNERNLFTGWEDVGITQNGHDEATQAGAFLKTHNYLPDLCHTSLLRRVITTCNIALDAADRHWIPVKKSWRLNERHYGALQVLNKKTTAEKFGDEQVKIWRRSYDVQPPPMSDDAYQRQLAYTNLQGQSIQAPRTESLQDVVARVEPYWKECIIPDLRSGKTVLVAAHGNSLRALVKIIDHLGDEEVVDLNIPTGTPIVYEFDDSLQPSSKDLLSCEFQNNLLTNTNPYPDLAPGRVIERPKAIYNEETGKYVIWIQVDNSTYGDARSGVAVSDAPCGDYEYLGSLQPKGHIARDMTLFVDDDSTAYLVAADRKEGTHFFKLSDNYTVIESLVATVPYSFMSALEAPAIVKTNGVYYFFGSHFTGWSTNGNQYTTTKNVKGSWSKPANFAPTGSKTCNSQTTFVLQTADGKLVYMGDRWNKNELDKSGTTWKLPEAGL
;
A
#
# COMPACT_ATOMS: atom_id res chain seq x y z
N MET A 1 -8.98 22.09 -6.17
CA MET A 1 -7.69 22.37 -5.51
C MET A 1 -7.17 21.07 -4.91
N THR A 2 -5.86 20.94 -4.71
CA THR A 2 -5.28 19.77 -4.06
C THR A 2 -4.83 20.17 -2.66
N PHE A 3 -5.36 19.50 -1.63
CA PHE A 3 -4.91 19.69 -0.26
C PHE A 3 -3.89 18.61 0.10
N ARG A 4 -2.90 18.93 0.93
CA ARG A 4 -1.84 17.99 1.30
C ARG A 4 -1.75 17.83 2.81
N LEU A 5 -1.80 16.59 3.26
CA LEU A 5 -1.60 16.19 4.65
C LEU A 5 -0.39 15.27 4.74
N ILE A 6 0.47 15.52 5.70
CA ILE A 6 1.66 14.72 5.96
C ILE A 6 1.49 14.16 7.37
N LEU A 7 1.59 12.85 7.55
CA LEU A 7 1.58 12.20 8.86
C LEU A 7 3.00 11.73 9.18
N VAL A 8 3.49 12.03 10.39
CA VAL A 8 4.80 11.56 10.86
C VAL A 8 4.64 10.97 12.26
N ARG A 9 5.00 9.70 12.42
CA ARG A 9 5.11 9.09 13.74
C ARG A 9 6.41 9.53 14.40
N HIS A 10 6.37 9.82 15.70
CA HIS A 10 7.59 10.12 16.45
C HIS A 10 8.66 9.04 16.29
N GLY A 11 9.92 9.46 16.42
CA GLY A 11 11.06 8.55 16.42
C GLY A 11 11.08 7.64 17.66
N GLN A 12 11.92 6.61 17.64
CA GLN A 12 12.05 5.63 18.70
C GLN A 12 12.20 6.31 20.08
N SER A 13 11.33 5.95 21.02
CA SER A 13 11.42 6.45 22.41
C SER A 13 12.30 5.56 23.29
N THR A 14 12.83 6.14 24.37
CA THR A 14 13.63 5.38 25.37
C THR A 14 12.86 4.21 25.97
N TRP A 15 11.53 4.26 25.97
CA TRP A 15 10.67 3.19 26.46
C TRP A 15 10.27 2.19 25.39
N ASN A 16 10.26 2.59 24.10
CA ASN A 16 10.12 1.62 23.01
C ASN A 16 11.34 0.68 22.96
N GLU A 17 12.53 1.25 23.10
CA GLU A 17 13.79 0.49 23.21
C GLU A 17 13.76 -0.51 24.37
N ARG A 18 13.25 -0.10 25.54
CA ARG A 18 13.15 -0.94 26.75
C ARG A 18 11.91 -1.84 26.78
N ASN A 19 11.13 -1.86 25.70
CA ASN A 19 9.92 -2.68 25.58
C ASN A 19 8.87 -2.43 26.68
N LEU A 20 8.70 -1.17 27.11
CA LEU A 20 7.71 -0.76 28.12
C LEU A 20 6.39 -0.31 27.48
N PHE A 21 5.29 -0.41 28.21
CA PHE A 21 4.04 0.28 27.88
C PHE A 21 4.17 1.76 28.25
N THR A 22 4.16 2.64 27.25
CA THR A 22 4.37 4.08 27.45
C THR A 22 3.08 4.83 27.69
N GLY A 23 2.14 4.80 26.75
CA GLY A 23 0.92 5.58 26.83
C GLY A 23 1.19 7.08 26.97
N TRP A 24 0.60 7.71 27.99
CA TRP A 24 0.72 9.15 28.23
C TRP A 24 1.95 9.55 29.04
N GLU A 25 2.81 8.59 29.42
CA GLU A 25 4.08 8.88 30.07
C GLU A 25 4.97 9.75 29.18
N ASP A 26 5.51 10.83 29.74
CA ASP A 26 6.22 11.88 28.99
C ASP A 26 7.73 11.60 28.86
N VAL A 27 8.04 10.58 28.05
CA VAL A 27 9.42 10.11 27.83
C VAL A 27 10.07 10.76 26.61
N GLY A 28 11.40 10.86 26.61
CA GLY A 28 12.19 11.35 25.48
C GLY A 28 12.40 10.31 24.36
N ILE A 29 12.96 10.78 23.24
CA ILE A 29 13.44 9.94 22.14
C ILE A 29 14.90 9.48 22.36
N THR A 30 15.28 8.36 21.77
CA THR A 30 16.67 7.87 21.74
C THR A 30 17.48 8.59 20.66
N GLN A 31 18.79 8.40 20.60
CA GLN A 31 19.61 8.90 19.49
C GLN A 31 19.08 8.39 18.12
N ASN A 32 18.69 7.11 18.04
CA ASN A 32 18.05 6.59 16.83
C ASN A 32 16.75 7.35 16.49
N GLY A 33 15.96 7.73 17.50
CA GLY A 33 14.78 8.57 17.29
C GLY A 33 15.09 10.00 16.81
N HIS A 34 16.25 10.55 17.19
CA HIS A 34 16.75 11.82 16.64
C HIS A 34 17.14 11.68 15.17
N ASP A 35 17.81 10.58 14.81
CA ASP A 35 18.23 10.31 13.44
C ASP A 35 17.02 10.07 12.52
N GLU A 36 16.03 9.30 12.98
CA GLU A 36 14.74 9.09 12.30
C GLU A 36 14.01 10.41 12.06
N ALA A 37 13.97 11.32 13.05
CA ALA A 37 13.34 12.62 12.91
C ALA A 37 14.05 13.52 11.89
N THR A 38 15.39 13.46 11.87
CA THR A 38 16.21 14.21 10.91
C THR A 38 15.98 13.70 9.48
N GLN A 39 15.93 12.38 9.31
CA GLN A 39 15.62 11.73 8.02
C GLN A 39 14.21 12.07 7.54
N ALA A 40 13.23 12.10 8.44
CA ALA A 40 11.87 12.53 8.11
C ALA A 40 11.88 13.95 7.50
N GLY A 41 12.54 14.91 8.16
CA GLY A 41 12.65 16.27 7.65
C GLY A 41 13.41 16.39 6.33
N ALA A 42 14.52 15.65 6.18
CA ALA A 42 15.26 15.59 4.93
C ALA A 42 14.43 15.02 3.78
N PHE A 43 13.60 14.00 4.04
CA PHE A 43 12.65 13.46 3.08
C PHE A 43 11.65 14.54 2.63
N LEU A 44 11.04 15.26 3.59
CA LEU A 44 10.10 16.35 3.28
C LEU A 44 10.73 17.42 2.39
N LYS A 45 11.97 17.83 2.70
CA LYS A 45 12.71 18.83 1.91
C LYS A 45 13.00 18.35 0.49
N THR A 46 13.53 17.12 0.37
CA THR A 46 13.97 16.55 -0.91
C THR A 46 12.80 16.38 -1.89
N HIS A 47 11.61 16.02 -1.39
CA HIS A 47 10.42 15.79 -2.20
C HIS A 47 9.49 17.01 -2.28
N ASN A 48 9.93 18.17 -1.80
CA ASN A 48 9.16 19.41 -1.78
C ASN A 48 7.79 19.29 -1.06
N TYR A 49 7.72 18.45 -0.02
CA TYR A 49 6.57 18.32 0.87
C TYR A 49 6.73 19.25 2.07
N LEU A 50 6.72 20.54 1.80
CA LEU A 50 7.08 21.57 2.77
C LEU A 50 5.83 22.04 3.54
N PRO A 51 5.67 21.71 4.83
CA PRO A 51 4.48 22.09 5.60
C PRO A 51 4.43 23.59 5.92
N ASP A 52 3.22 24.13 5.97
CA ASP A 52 2.91 25.52 6.38
C ASP A 52 2.35 25.60 7.79
N LEU A 53 1.89 24.47 8.33
CA LEU A 53 1.33 24.32 9.67
C LEU A 53 1.60 22.92 10.19
N CYS A 54 1.93 22.81 11.48
CA CYS A 54 2.02 21.52 12.15
C CYS A 54 0.99 21.37 13.27
N HIS A 55 0.36 20.20 13.36
CA HIS A 55 -0.36 19.73 14.54
C HIS A 55 0.46 18.65 15.26
N THR A 56 0.49 18.70 16.59
CA THR A 56 1.19 17.71 17.41
C THR A 56 0.44 17.38 18.70
N SER A 57 0.82 16.28 19.32
CA SER A 57 0.46 15.94 20.70
C SER A 57 1.15 16.85 21.74
N LEU A 58 0.83 16.65 23.02
CA LEU A 58 1.47 17.34 24.14
C LEU A 58 2.71 16.62 24.69
N LEU A 59 3.07 15.46 24.14
CA LEU A 59 4.12 14.61 24.68
C LEU A 59 5.46 14.93 24.03
N ARG A 60 6.50 15.10 24.86
CA ARG A 60 7.83 15.57 24.50
C ARG A 60 8.47 14.78 23.37
N ARG A 61 8.27 13.45 23.32
CA ARG A 61 8.83 12.62 22.23
C ARG A 61 8.38 13.08 20.84
N VAL A 62 7.09 13.38 20.67
CA VAL A 62 6.56 13.88 19.40
C VAL A 62 6.98 15.32 19.19
N ILE A 63 6.93 16.16 20.23
CA ILE A 63 7.33 17.57 20.11
C ILE A 63 8.80 17.67 19.66
N THR A 64 9.68 16.88 20.26
CA THR A 64 11.10 16.81 19.88
C THR A 64 11.26 16.28 18.45
N THR A 65 10.60 15.18 18.07
CA THR A 65 10.63 14.69 16.68
C THR A 65 10.14 15.74 15.69
N CYS A 66 9.04 16.41 16.00
CA CYS A 66 8.46 17.47 15.17
C CYS A 66 9.46 18.62 14.98
N ASN A 67 10.05 19.13 16.06
CA ASN A 67 11.02 20.22 15.98
C ASN A 67 12.23 19.86 15.12
N ILE A 68 12.78 18.65 15.27
CA ILE A 68 13.93 18.18 14.48
C ILE A 68 13.55 18.03 13.00
N ALA A 69 12.39 17.43 12.71
CA ALA A 69 11.93 17.24 11.34
C ALA A 69 11.66 18.59 10.65
N LEU A 70 11.07 19.56 11.36
CA LEU A 70 10.81 20.89 10.84
C LEU A 70 12.11 21.69 10.62
N ASP A 71 13.10 21.56 11.49
CA ASP A 71 14.41 22.18 11.29
C ASP A 71 15.12 21.62 10.05
N ALA A 72 15.17 20.29 9.92
CA ALA A 72 15.75 19.62 8.76
C ALA A 72 14.99 19.92 7.45
N ALA A 73 13.69 20.18 7.53
CA ALA A 73 12.84 20.60 6.40
C ALA A 73 12.94 22.10 6.08
N ASP A 74 13.73 22.88 6.82
CA ASP A 74 13.80 24.35 6.71
C ASP A 74 12.42 25.03 6.89
N ARG A 75 11.71 24.58 7.93
CA ARG A 75 10.35 25.00 8.32
C ARG A 75 10.20 25.19 9.83
N HIS A 76 11.29 25.45 10.56
CA HIS A 76 11.27 25.63 12.01
C HIS A 76 10.34 26.76 12.52
N TRP A 77 10.04 27.74 11.67
CA TRP A 77 9.26 28.94 11.99
C TRP A 77 7.74 28.76 11.85
N ILE A 78 7.27 27.67 11.28
CA ILE A 78 5.84 27.50 11.00
C ILE A 78 5.04 27.39 12.30
N PRO A 79 3.76 27.81 12.32
CA PRO A 79 2.90 27.64 13.47
C PRO A 79 2.75 26.15 13.86
N VAL A 80 2.77 25.88 15.18
CA VAL A 80 2.57 24.53 15.74
C VAL A 80 1.39 24.53 16.71
N LYS A 81 0.32 23.81 16.36
CA LYS A 81 -0.88 23.61 17.20
C LYS A 81 -0.75 22.32 18.00
N LYS A 82 -0.84 22.41 19.33
CA LYS A 82 -0.69 21.26 20.22
C LYS A 82 -2.04 20.85 20.83
N SER A 83 -2.33 19.55 20.87
CA SER A 83 -3.59 19.05 21.45
C SER A 83 -3.42 17.66 22.08
N TRP A 84 -4.02 17.47 23.26
CA TRP A 84 -4.08 16.17 23.93
C TRP A 84 -4.84 15.13 23.10
N ARG A 85 -5.75 15.57 22.21
CA ARG A 85 -6.50 14.69 21.30
C ARG A 85 -5.60 13.94 20.34
N LEU A 86 -4.34 14.37 20.17
CA LEU A 86 -3.32 13.66 19.39
C LEU A 86 -2.36 12.81 20.23
N ASN A 87 -2.51 12.74 21.56
CA ASN A 87 -1.68 11.88 22.41
C ASN A 87 -1.81 10.39 22.03
N GLU A 88 -0.85 9.58 22.46
CA GLU A 88 -0.87 8.13 22.30
C GLU A 88 -2.07 7.48 23.01
N ARG A 89 -2.39 6.22 22.71
CA ARG A 89 -3.36 5.43 23.50
C ARG A 89 -2.92 5.33 24.96
N HIS A 90 -3.81 5.68 25.90
CA HIS A 90 -3.57 5.53 27.33
C HIS A 90 -3.65 4.04 27.74
N TYR A 91 -2.56 3.47 28.25
CA TYR A 91 -2.49 2.03 28.59
C TYR A 91 -2.97 1.69 30.01
N GLY A 92 -3.52 2.67 30.73
CA GLY A 92 -4.07 2.49 32.07
C GLY A 92 -3.02 2.00 33.06
N ALA A 93 -3.37 1.01 33.87
CA ALA A 93 -2.47 0.41 34.85
C ALA A 93 -1.28 -0.34 34.22
N LEU A 94 -1.28 -0.55 32.90
CA LEU A 94 -0.14 -1.18 32.22
C LEU A 94 1.01 -0.21 31.98
N GLN A 95 0.78 1.12 32.05
CA GLN A 95 1.87 2.09 31.87
C GLN A 95 3.04 1.77 32.82
N VAL A 96 4.26 2.01 32.35
CA VAL A 96 5.54 1.70 33.05
C VAL A 96 5.90 0.21 33.07
N LEU A 97 4.95 -0.70 32.88
CA LEU A 97 5.23 -2.14 32.91
C LEU A 97 5.98 -2.59 31.67
N ASN A 98 6.90 -3.56 31.85
CA ASN A 98 7.57 -4.22 30.73
C ASN A 98 6.61 -5.21 30.07
N LYS A 99 6.53 -5.16 28.74
CA LYS A 99 5.58 -5.99 27.97
C LYS A 99 5.83 -7.48 28.15
N LYS A 100 7.09 -7.90 28.26
CA LYS A 100 7.48 -9.30 28.43
C LYS A 100 7.05 -9.81 29.81
N THR A 101 7.39 -9.09 30.88
CA THR A 101 7.01 -9.51 32.24
C THR A 101 5.50 -9.42 32.48
N THR A 102 4.82 -8.48 31.80
CA THR A 102 3.35 -8.40 31.82
C THR A 102 2.72 -9.63 31.16
N ALA A 103 3.28 -10.09 30.04
CA ALA A 103 2.84 -11.32 29.38
C ALA A 103 3.08 -12.56 30.25
N GLU A 104 4.21 -12.65 30.95
CA GLU A 104 4.50 -13.72 31.91
C GLU A 104 3.47 -13.75 33.06
N LYS A 105 2.99 -12.58 33.50
CA LYS A 105 2.03 -12.46 34.62
C LYS A 105 0.57 -12.68 34.22
N PHE A 106 0.14 -12.13 33.08
CA PHE A 106 -1.27 -12.09 32.68
C PHE A 106 -1.60 -13.03 31.50
N GLY A 107 -0.58 -13.66 30.92
CA GLY A 107 -0.70 -14.50 29.72
C GLY A 107 -0.52 -13.71 28.43
N ASP A 108 0.14 -14.33 27.45
CA ASP A 108 0.39 -13.74 26.13
C ASP A 108 -0.91 -13.37 25.40
N GLU A 109 -1.93 -14.22 25.47
CA GLU A 109 -3.23 -13.99 24.82
C GLU A 109 -3.93 -12.74 25.40
N GLN A 110 -3.92 -12.57 26.72
CA GLN A 110 -4.54 -11.40 27.37
C GLN A 110 -3.80 -10.11 27.01
N VAL A 111 -2.47 -10.13 27.01
CA VAL A 111 -1.65 -8.97 26.63
C VAL A 111 -1.81 -8.66 25.14
N LYS A 112 -1.97 -9.68 24.30
CA LYS A 112 -2.26 -9.52 22.87
C LYS A 112 -3.63 -8.87 22.68
N ILE A 113 -4.67 -9.31 23.39
CA ILE A 113 -6.00 -8.69 23.38
C ILE A 113 -5.91 -7.21 23.73
N TRP A 114 -5.31 -6.84 24.87
CA TRP A 114 -5.16 -5.42 25.24
C TRP A 114 -4.36 -4.60 24.21
N ARG A 115 -3.42 -5.22 23.49
CA ARG A 115 -2.59 -4.52 22.51
C ARG A 115 -3.23 -4.41 21.13
N ARG A 116 -4.00 -5.43 20.72
CA ARG A 116 -4.46 -5.67 19.36
C ARG A 116 -5.98 -5.70 19.22
N SER A 117 -6.78 -5.72 20.28
CA SER A 117 -8.22 -5.47 20.12
C SER A 117 -8.49 -4.01 19.78
N TYR A 118 -9.56 -3.78 19.02
CA TYR A 118 -10.06 -2.46 18.69
C TYR A 118 -10.77 -1.79 19.89
N ASP A 119 -11.62 -2.53 20.60
CA ASP A 119 -12.59 -2.04 21.58
C ASP A 119 -12.30 -2.45 23.03
N VAL A 120 -11.30 -3.32 23.27
CA VAL A 120 -10.96 -3.76 24.63
C VAL A 120 -9.96 -2.81 25.30
N GLN A 121 -10.38 -2.22 26.42
CA GLN A 121 -9.54 -1.39 27.28
C GLN A 121 -8.64 -2.25 28.20
N PRO A 122 -7.36 -1.86 28.39
CA PRO A 122 -6.55 -2.34 29.51
C PRO A 122 -7.15 -1.96 30.88
N PRO A 123 -6.72 -2.60 31.99
CA PRO A 123 -7.18 -2.23 33.33
C PRO A 123 -6.93 -0.73 33.62
N PRO A 124 -7.90 -0.02 34.22
CA PRO A 124 -7.78 1.41 34.50
C PRO A 124 -6.67 1.70 35.51
N MET A 125 -6.03 2.85 35.38
CA MET A 125 -5.04 3.31 36.36
C MET A 125 -5.67 3.65 37.72
N SER A 126 -4.85 3.62 38.79
CA SER A 126 -5.30 3.98 40.14
C SER A 126 -5.62 5.47 40.28
N ASP A 127 -6.37 5.83 41.32
CA ASP A 127 -6.71 7.23 41.62
C ASP A 127 -5.48 8.12 41.78
N ASP A 128 -4.46 7.66 42.51
CA ASP A 128 -3.22 8.42 42.69
C ASP A 128 -2.49 8.66 41.36
N ALA A 129 -2.45 7.65 40.50
CA ALA A 129 -1.85 7.78 39.17
C ALA A 129 -2.65 8.74 38.29
N TYR A 130 -3.98 8.65 38.37
CA TYR A 130 -4.89 9.53 37.67
C TYR A 130 -4.72 10.99 38.07
N GLN A 131 -4.65 11.29 39.37
CA GLN A 131 -4.45 12.66 39.86
C GLN A 131 -3.10 13.25 39.43
N ARG A 132 -2.03 12.44 39.41
CA ARG A 132 -0.72 12.87 38.89
C ARG A 132 -0.78 13.20 37.40
N GLN A 133 -1.42 12.33 36.60
CA GLN A 133 -1.57 12.54 35.16
C GLN A 133 -2.41 13.79 34.87
N LEU A 134 -3.52 13.99 35.58
CA LEU A 134 -4.37 15.19 35.47
C LEU A 134 -3.60 16.47 35.81
N ALA A 135 -2.87 16.48 36.93
CA ALA A 135 -2.06 17.62 37.32
C ALA A 135 -1.04 17.99 36.25
N TYR A 136 -0.37 16.99 35.67
CA TYR A 136 0.58 17.19 34.58
C TYR A 136 -0.10 17.73 33.31
N THR A 137 -1.25 17.19 32.91
CA THR A 137 -1.97 17.70 31.72
C THR A 137 -2.52 19.11 31.92
N ASN A 138 -2.98 19.45 33.13
CA ASN A 138 -3.42 20.82 33.45
C ASN A 138 -2.26 21.83 33.33
N LEU A 139 -1.04 21.46 33.72
CA LEU A 139 0.16 22.30 33.52
C LEU A 139 0.45 22.57 32.02
N GLN A 140 -0.05 21.73 31.12
CA GLN A 140 0.07 21.91 29.68
C GLN A 140 -1.04 22.83 29.10
N GLY A 141 -1.82 23.50 29.96
CA GLY A 141 -2.85 24.46 29.57
C GLY A 141 -4.12 23.83 29.04
N GLN A 142 -4.35 22.54 29.30
CA GLN A 142 -5.56 21.82 28.89
C GLN A 142 -6.40 21.47 30.11
N SER A 143 -7.61 22.03 30.21
CA SER A 143 -8.60 21.61 31.21
C SER A 143 -9.39 20.42 30.66
N ILE A 144 -8.91 19.20 30.89
CA ILE A 144 -9.53 17.98 30.35
C ILE A 144 -9.80 16.95 31.44
N GLN A 145 -10.78 16.07 31.19
CA GLN A 145 -10.84 14.79 31.89
C GLN A 145 -9.93 13.82 31.15
N ALA A 146 -8.68 13.66 31.62
CA ALA A 146 -7.79 12.64 31.09
C ALA A 146 -8.47 11.25 31.18
N PRO A 147 -8.20 10.32 30.25
CA PRO A 147 -8.70 8.95 30.34
C PRO A 147 -7.95 8.18 31.43
N ARG A 148 -8.62 7.24 32.09
CA ARG A 148 -7.97 6.27 33.00
C ARG A 148 -7.39 5.07 32.28
N THR A 149 -7.87 4.81 31.06
CA THR A 149 -7.46 3.75 30.11
C THR A 149 -8.14 4.04 28.78
N GLU A 150 -7.60 3.53 27.68
CA GLU A 150 -8.16 3.68 26.33
C GLU A 150 -7.99 2.36 25.55
N SER A 151 -9.01 2.02 24.78
CA SER A 151 -8.95 1.11 23.62
C SER A 151 -8.51 1.89 22.37
N LEU A 152 -8.43 1.24 21.20
CA LEU A 152 -8.19 1.99 19.96
C LEU A 152 -9.46 2.76 19.53
N GLN A 153 -10.65 2.21 19.80
CA GLN A 153 -11.94 2.87 19.59
C GLN A 153 -12.03 4.21 20.35
N ASP A 154 -11.58 4.26 21.60
CA ASP A 154 -11.57 5.50 22.40
C ASP A 154 -10.64 6.56 21.78
N VAL A 155 -9.49 6.13 21.23
CA VAL A 155 -8.56 7.01 20.53
C VAL A 155 -9.21 7.57 19.26
N VAL A 156 -9.92 6.74 18.49
CA VAL A 156 -10.69 7.20 17.31
C VAL A 156 -11.73 8.24 17.72
N ALA A 157 -12.52 7.96 18.77
CA ALA A 157 -13.57 8.84 19.25
C ALA A 157 -13.06 10.25 19.66
N ARG A 158 -11.83 10.37 20.18
CA ARG A 158 -11.24 11.68 20.49
C ARG A 158 -10.48 12.33 19.33
N VAL A 159 -9.94 11.56 18.40
CA VAL A 159 -9.21 12.05 17.22
C VAL A 159 -10.18 12.57 16.15
N GLU A 160 -11.33 11.92 15.97
CA GLU A 160 -12.30 12.27 14.94
C GLU A 160 -12.82 13.72 15.04
N PRO A 161 -13.21 14.25 16.22
CA PRO A 161 -13.56 15.66 16.34
C PRO A 161 -12.38 16.59 16.01
N TYR A 162 -11.16 16.23 16.39
CA TYR A 162 -9.97 17.04 16.08
C TYR A 162 -9.65 17.06 14.57
N TRP A 163 -9.85 15.93 13.89
CA TRP A 163 -9.77 15.86 12.43
C TRP A 163 -10.77 16.82 11.78
N LYS A 164 -12.05 16.75 12.17
CA LYS A 164 -13.14 17.55 11.60
C LYS A 164 -13.06 19.04 11.92
N GLU A 165 -12.71 19.39 13.15
CA GLU A 165 -12.82 20.76 13.67
C GLU A 165 -11.50 21.53 13.61
N CYS A 166 -10.36 20.86 13.48
CA CYS A 166 -9.04 21.50 13.45
C CYS A 166 -8.27 21.23 12.17
N ILE A 167 -8.02 19.96 11.83
CA ILE A 167 -7.15 19.60 10.69
C ILE A 167 -7.83 19.93 9.35
N ILE A 168 -9.10 19.54 9.18
CA ILE A 168 -9.87 19.82 7.95
C ILE A 168 -9.94 21.32 7.63
N PRO A 169 -10.29 22.22 8.57
CA PRO A 169 -10.30 23.66 8.30
C PRO A 169 -8.94 24.20 7.88
N ASP A 170 -7.84 23.71 8.47
CA ASP A 170 -6.49 24.14 8.09
C ASP A 170 -6.12 23.63 6.68
N LEU A 171 -6.47 22.39 6.32
CA LEU A 171 -6.33 21.88 4.95
C LEU A 171 -7.12 22.73 3.95
N ARG A 172 -8.40 23.00 4.23
CA ARG A 172 -9.27 23.84 3.38
C ARG A 172 -8.81 25.28 3.25
N SER A 173 -7.97 25.77 4.17
CA SER A 173 -7.31 27.08 4.04
C SER A 173 -6.15 27.09 3.03
N GLY A 174 -5.90 25.98 2.34
CA GLY A 174 -4.87 25.84 1.31
C GLY A 174 -3.47 25.54 1.86
N LYS A 175 -3.35 25.24 3.16
CA LYS A 175 -2.07 24.92 3.80
C LYS A 175 -1.67 23.47 3.56
N THR A 176 -0.37 23.23 3.38
CA THR A 176 0.20 21.90 3.57
C THR A 176 0.29 21.61 5.07
N VAL A 177 -0.47 20.63 5.55
CA VAL A 177 -0.58 20.34 6.99
C VAL A 177 0.28 19.14 7.36
N LEU A 178 1.15 19.30 8.35
CA LEU A 178 1.88 18.20 9.00
C LEU A 178 1.17 17.80 10.30
N VAL A 179 0.96 16.51 10.53
CA VAL A 179 0.56 15.94 11.81
C VAL A 179 1.68 15.04 12.32
N ALA A 180 2.43 15.53 13.31
CA ALA A 180 3.38 14.73 14.05
C ALA A 180 2.66 14.10 15.26
N ALA A 181 2.59 12.77 15.35
CA ALA A 181 1.88 12.12 16.45
C ALA A 181 2.42 10.70 16.77
N HIS A 182 1.58 9.86 17.37
CA HIS A 182 1.94 8.54 17.89
C HIS A 182 1.31 7.43 17.07
N GLY A 183 1.72 6.19 17.32
CA GLY A 183 1.20 5.04 16.57
C GLY A 183 -0.32 4.94 16.60
N ASN A 184 -0.98 5.00 17.76
CA ASN A 184 -2.43 4.83 17.82
C ASN A 184 -3.20 6.05 17.33
N SER A 185 -2.73 7.27 17.62
CA SER A 185 -3.42 8.47 17.13
C SER A 185 -3.31 8.64 15.62
N LEU A 186 -2.18 8.25 15.01
CA LEU A 186 -2.07 8.20 13.55
C LEU A 186 -2.88 7.06 12.94
N ARG A 187 -2.94 5.87 13.56
CA ARG A 187 -3.83 4.80 13.09
C ARG A 187 -5.30 5.21 13.12
N ALA A 188 -5.71 5.94 14.14
CA ALA A 188 -7.05 6.52 14.20
C ALA A 188 -7.30 7.51 13.05
N LEU A 189 -6.34 8.39 12.74
CA LEU A 189 -6.45 9.28 11.57
C LEU A 189 -6.54 8.50 10.27
N VAL A 190 -5.66 7.52 10.04
CA VAL A 190 -5.67 6.68 8.84
C VAL A 190 -7.00 5.93 8.72
N LYS A 191 -7.55 5.38 9.81
CA LYS A 191 -8.88 4.75 9.79
C LYS A 191 -9.97 5.72 9.33
N ILE A 192 -9.95 6.96 9.81
CA ILE A 192 -10.94 7.98 9.47
C ILE A 192 -10.80 8.39 8.00
N ILE A 193 -9.57 8.57 7.53
CA ILE A 193 -9.24 9.03 6.18
C ILE A 193 -9.52 7.95 5.13
N ASP A 194 -9.06 6.72 5.38
CA ASP A 194 -9.15 5.59 4.44
C ASP A 194 -10.39 4.72 4.68
N HIS A 195 -11.29 5.16 5.56
CA HIS A 195 -12.54 4.46 5.91
C HIS A 195 -12.34 2.99 6.33
N LEU A 196 -11.22 2.67 6.97
CA LEU A 196 -10.87 1.29 7.33
C LEU A 196 -11.86 0.69 8.33
N GLY A 197 -12.12 -0.61 8.21
CA GLY A 197 -12.83 -1.42 9.18
C GLY A 197 -12.08 -1.56 10.51
N ASP A 198 -12.75 -2.15 11.52
CA ASP A 198 -12.17 -2.32 12.87
C ASP A 198 -11.07 -3.39 12.89
N GLU A 199 -11.18 -4.42 12.07
CA GLU A 199 -10.15 -5.45 11.92
C GLU A 199 -8.92 -4.94 11.16
N GLU A 200 -9.13 -4.11 10.12
CA GLU A 200 -8.05 -3.59 9.28
C GLU A 200 -7.14 -2.61 10.04
N VAL A 201 -7.72 -1.71 10.84
CA VAL A 201 -6.93 -0.72 11.61
C VAL A 201 -6.08 -1.38 12.71
N VAL A 202 -6.49 -2.55 13.21
CA VAL A 202 -5.78 -3.29 14.25
C VAL A 202 -4.43 -3.79 13.75
N ASP A 203 -4.39 -4.24 12.50
CA ASP A 203 -3.22 -4.78 11.83
C ASP A 203 -2.37 -3.71 11.14
N LEU A 204 -2.94 -2.54 10.88
CA LEU A 204 -2.20 -1.37 10.41
C LEU A 204 -1.00 -1.07 11.32
N ASN A 205 0.18 -0.96 10.71
CA ASN A 205 1.42 -0.60 11.39
C ASN A 205 2.06 0.62 10.74
N ILE A 206 2.16 1.70 11.50
CA ILE A 206 2.78 2.96 11.05
C ILE A 206 4.23 2.98 11.55
N PRO A 207 5.24 2.93 10.66
CA PRO A 207 6.65 2.95 11.06
C PRO A 207 7.05 4.27 11.74
N THR A 208 8.11 4.25 12.54
CA THR A 208 8.68 5.45 13.18
C THR A 208 9.45 6.28 12.17
N GLY A 209 9.34 7.61 12.23
CA GLY A 209 10.17 8.52 11.42
C GLY A 209 9.94 8.49 9.90
N THR A 210 9.01 7.69 9.38
CA THR A 210 8.66 7.68 7.96
C THR A 210 7.43 8.57 7.71
N PRO A 211 7.53 9.64 6.91
CA PRO A 211 6.38 10.42 6.50
C PRO A 211 5.42 9.63 5.61
N ILE A 212 4.11 9.75 5.88
CA ILE A 212 3.02 9.31 5.00
C ILE A 212 2.38 10.57 4.41
N VAL A 213 2.15 10.63 3.11
CA VAL A 213 1.65 11.83 2.43
C VAL A 213 0.31 11.51 1.78
N TYR A 214 -0.73 12.20 2.23
CA TYR A 214 -2.04 12.20 1.59
C TYR A 214 -2.19 13.45 0.72
N GLU A 215 -2.72 13.26 -0.47
CA GLU A 215 -3.24 14.33 -1.29
C GLU A 215 -4.75 14.17 -1.45
N PHE A 216 -5.47 15.25 -1.22
CA PHE A 216 -6.93 15.28 -1.26
C PHE A 216 -7.43 16.17 -2.38
N ASP A 217 -8.58 15.83 -2.94
CA ASP A 217 -9.35 16.70 -3.82
C ASP A 217 -10.20 17.73 -3.02
N ASP A 218 -11.04 18.50 -3.72
CA ASP A 218 -11.94 19.48 -3.10
C ASP A 218 -13.00 18.86 -2.16
N SER A 219 -13.28 17.56 -2.32
CA SER A 219 -14.20 16.80 -1.47
C SER A 219 -13.53 16.18 -0.24
N LEU A 220 -12.22 16.41 -0.07
CA LEU A 220 -11.36 15.82 0.98
C LEU A 220 -11.28 14.29 0.91
N GLN A 221 -11.39 13.73 -0.30
CA GLN A 221 -11.17 12.32 -0.57
C GLN A 221 -9.71 12.07 -1.01
N PRO A 222 -9.04 11.03 -0.50
CA PRO A 222 -7.62 10.77 -0.79
C PRO A 222 -7.43 10.26 -2.23
N SER A 223 -6.65 10.98 -3.04
CA SER A 223 -6.23 10.54 -4.38
C SER A 223 -4.92 9.74 -4.28
N SER A 224 -4.90 8.50 -4.78
CA SER A 224 -3.69 7.66 -4.78
C SER A 224 -2.53 8.30 -5.56
N LYS A 225 -1.46 8.66 -4.88
CA LYS A 225 -0.19 9.09 -5.50
C LYS A 225 1.04 8.37 -4.94
N ASP A 226 0.85 7.56 -3.90
CA ASP A 226 1.91 6.94 -3.11
C ASP A 226 1.95 5.41 -3.21
N LEU A 227 1.11 4.81 -4.07
CA LEU A 227 0.96 3.35 -4.20
C LEU A 227 0.46 2.66 -2.92
N LEU A 228 -0.03 3.41 -1.92
CA LEU A 228 -0.49 2.87 -0.63
C LEU A 228 -1.96 3.18 -0.36
N SER A 229 -2.39 4.39 -0.69
CA SER A 229 -3.79 4.79 -0.66
C SER A 229 -4.43 4.50 -2.02
N CYS A 230 -5.56 3.81 -2.12
CA CYS A 230 -6.28 3.59 -3.37
C CYS A 230 -7.76 3.90 -3.16
N GLU A 231 -8.34 4.78 -3.98
CA GLU A 231 -9.79 5.02 -3.99
C GLU A 231 -10.42 4.29 -5.17
N PHE A 232 -11.53 3.61 -4.92
CA PHE A 232 -12.35 3.06 -6.00
C PHE A 232 -12.98 4.20 -6.81
N GLN A 233 -12.63 4.31 -8.09
CA GLN A 233 -13.15 5.35 -8.96
C GLN A 233 -14.39 4.88 -9.72
N ASN A 234 -14.24 3.80 -10.49
CA ASN A 234 -15.29 3.25 -11.34
C ASN A 234 -15.03 1.77 -11.63
N ASN A 235 -16.09 1.04 -11.95
CA ASN A 235 -15.95 -0.26 -12.57
C ASN A 235 -15.64 -0.05 -14.06
N LEU A 236 -14.38 -0.27 -14.46
CA LEU A 236 -13.91 0.00 -15.82
C LEU A 236 -14.70 -0.77 -16.87
N LEU A 237 -15.03 -2.03 -16.56
CA LEU A 237 -15.87 -2.91 -17.36
C LEU A 237 -17.01 -3.42 -16.49
N THR A 238 -18.23 -3.30 -16.99
CA THR A 238 -19.43 -3.79 -16.31
C THR A 238 -20.13 -4.83 -17.18
N ASN A 239 -21.00 -5.62 -16.57
CA ASN A 239 -21.79 -6.66 -17.24
C ASN A 239 -22.94 -6.09 -18.09
N THR A 240 -22.94 -4.79 -18.39
CA THR A 240 -24.01 -4.16 -19.18
C THR A 240 -23.91 -4.64 -20.63
N ASN A 241 -24.88 -5.49 -20.98
CA ASN A 241 -25.17 -6.04 -22.31
C ASN A 241 -24.91 -4.99 -23.43
N PRO A 242 -24.21 -5.33 -24.53
CA PRO A 242 -24.52 -6.49 -25.37
C PRO A 242 -23.45 -7.59 -25.48
N TYR A 243 -22.43 -7.64 -24.62
CA TYR A 243 -21.27 -8.53 -24.84
C TYR A 243 -21.38 -9.87 -24.09
N PRO A 244 -21.52 -11.02 -24.80
CA PRO A 244 -21.62 -12.34 -24.17
C PRO A 244 -20.38 -12.70 -23.34
N ASP A 245 -19.22 -12.17 -23.71
CA ASP A 245 -17.96 -12.38 -23.02
C ASP A 245 -17.97 -11.85 -21.58
N LEU A 246 -18.71 -10.77 -21.31
CA LEU A 246 -18.79 -10.08 -20.02
C LEU A 246 -20.05 -10.44 -19.22
N ALA A 247 -20.82 -11.42 -19.69
CA ALA A 247 -22.04 -11.85 -19.03
C ALA A 247 -21.75 -12.52 -17.67
N PRO A 248 -22.72 -12.55 -16.73
CA PRO A 248 -22.58 -13.32 -15.50
C PRO A 248 -22.20 -14.78 -15.76
N GLY A 249 -21.30 -15.34 -14.94
CA GLY A 249 -20.80 -16.71 -15.08
C GLY A 249 -19.60 -16.87 -16.04
N ARG A 250 -19.16 -15.78 -16.66
CA ARG A 250 -17.89 -15.69 -17.40
C ARG A 250 -16.73 -15.41 -16.44
N VAL A 251 -15.52 -15.76 -16.87
CA VAL A 251 -14.28 -15.52 -16.13
C VAL A 251 -13.54 -14.37 -16.80
N ILE A 252 -13.34 -13.28 -16.05
CA ILE A 252 -12.57 -12.10 -16.47
C ILE A 252 -11.42 -11.92 -15.50
N GLU A 253 -10.20 -12.08 -15.98
CA GLU A 253 -9.01 -12.12 -15.12
C GLU A 253 -7.90 -11.19 -15.63
N ARG A 254 -7.04 -10.79 -14.68
CA ARG A 254 -5.77 -10.09 -14.92
C ARG A 254 -5.85 -8.90 -15.89
N PRO A 255 -6.79 -7.94 -15.70
CA PRO A 255 -6.82 -6.73 -16.53
C PRO A 255 -5.46 -6.04 -16.51
N LYS A 256 -5.08 -5.50 -17.66
CA LYS A 256 -3.92 -4.60 -17.81
C LYS A 256 -4.32 -3.43 -18.68
N ALA A 257 -3.96 -2.23 -18.23
CA ALA A 257 -4.18 -0.99 -18.96
C ALA A 257 -2.84 -0.45 -19.47
N ILE A 258 -2.82 0.07 -20.68
CA ILE A 258 -1.72 0.85 -21.26
C ILE A 258 -2.29 2.12 -21.91
N TYR A 259 -1.52 3.19 -21.91
CA TYR A 259 -1.89 4.43 -22.59
C TYR A 259 -1.23 4.47 -23.97
N ASN A 260 -2.00 4.87 -24.98
CA ASN A 260 -1.51 5.07 -26.34
C ASN A 260 -1.40 6.57 -26.61
N GLU A 261 -0.17 7.08 -26.71
CA GLU A 261 0.07 8.53 -26.88
C GLU A 261 -0.45 9.06 -28.21
N GLU A 262 -0.41 8.26 -29.27
CA GLU A 262 -0.82 8.67 -30.62
C GLU A 262 -2.34 8.87 -30.72
N THR A 263 -3.11 7.97 -30.12
CA THR A 263 -4.58 8.03 -30.14
C THR A 263 -5.18 8.78 -28.96
N GLY A 264 -4.40 9.01 -27.89
CA GLY A 264 -4.88 9.59 -26.64
C GLY A 264 -5.80 8.66 -25.84
N LYS A 265 -5.84 7.36 -26.16
CA LYS A 265 -6.73 6.38 -25.54
C LYS A 265 -6.00 5.52 -24.52
N TYR A 266 -6.74 5.11 -23.48
CA TYR A 266 -6.38 4.02 -22.61
C TYR A 266 -6.92 2.72 -23.20
N VAL A 267 -6.06 1.71 -23.32
CA VAL A 267 -6.42 0.39 -23.85
C VAL A 267 -6.24 -0.64 -22.76
N ILE A 268 -7.30 -1.40 -22.47
CA ILE A 268 -7.27 -2.52 -21.56
C ILE A 268 -7.34 -3.83 -22.34
N TRP A 269 -6.48 -4.78 -21.96
CA TRP A 269 -6.65 -6.18 -22.32
C TRP A 269 -6.92 -7.04 -21.07
N ILE A 270 -7.78 -8.04 -21.23
CA ILE A 270 -8.25 -8.96 -20.19
C ILE A 270 -8.20 -10.41 -20.66
N GLN A 271 -7.98 -11.34 -19.74
CA GLN A 271 -8.26 -12.75 -19.99
C GLN A 271 -9.76 -12.95 -19.97
N VAL A 272 -10.30 -13.62 -21.00
CA VAL A 272 -11.72 -13.94 -21.13
C VAL A 272 -11.87 -15.45 -21.25
N ASP A 273 -12.61 -16.04 -20.32
CA ASP A 273 -12.81 -17.47 -20.28
C ASP A 273 -14.23 -17.88 -19.83
N ASN A 274 -14.50 -19.17 -19.95
CA ASN A 274 -15.63 -19.83 -19.31
C ASN A 274 -15.18 -20.48 -17.99
N SER A 275 -16.13 -21.01 -17.21
CA SER A 275 -15.84 -21.58 -15.88
C SER A 275 -14.95 -22.84 -15.91
N THR A 276 -14.75 -23.47 -17.06
CA THR A 276 -13.84 -24.62 -17.23
C THR A 276 -12.48 -24.22 -17.82
N TYR A 277 -12.25 -22.92 -18.01
CA TYR A 277 -11.08 -22.34 -18.68
C TYR A 277 -10.86 -22.86 -20.11
N GLY A 278 -11.95 -23.19 -20.81
CA GLY A 278 -11.95 -23.82 -22.13
C GLY A 278 -11.93 -22.85 -23.31
N ASP A 279 -12.33 -21.59 -23.13
CA ASP A 279 -12.34 -20.60 -24.21
C ASP A 279 -10.93 -20.06 -24.46
N ALA A 280 -10.20 -19.74 -23.39
CA ALA A 280 -8.82 -19.24 -23.38
C ALA A 280 -8.56 -18.12 -24.40
N ARG A 281 -9.31 -17.02 -24.24
CA ARG A 281 -9.30 -15.85 -25.13
C ARG A 281 -8.73 -14.63 -24.41
N SER A 282 -8.37 -13.62 -25.20
CA SER A 282 -8.05 -12.28 -24.70
C SER A 282 -9.06 -11.28 -25.25
N GLY A 283 -9.65 -10.48 -24.35
CA GLY A 283 -10.57 -9.40 -24.65
C GLY A 283 -9.89 -8.05 -24.62
N VAL A 284 -10.40 -7.08 -25.38
CA VAL A 284 -9.86 -5.71 -25.47
C VAL A 284 -10.96 -4.66 -25.29
N ALA A 285 -10.63 -3.56 -24.63
CA ALA A 285 -11.52 -2.42 -24.45
C ALA A 285 -10.73 -1.09 -24.47
N VAL A 286 -11.40 0.01 -24.78
CA VAL A 286 -10.78 1.34 -24.88
C VAL A 286 -11.56 2.40 -24.11
N SER A 287 -10.87 3.42 -23.59
CA SER A 287 -11.49 4.60 -22.97
C SER A 287 -10.68 5.87 -23.21
N ASP A 288 -11.33 7.02 -23.10
CA ASP A 288 -10.71 8.34 -23.12
C ASP A 288 -10.08 8.73 -21.76
N ALA A 289 -10.38 7.98 -20.70
CA ALA A 289 -9.93 8.27 -19.35
C ALA A 289 -9.43 7.00 -18.64
N PRO A 290 -8.45 7.11 -17.72
CA PRO A 290 -7.86 5.95 -17.04
C PRO A 290 -8.85 5.18 -16.17
N CYS A 291 -9.85 5.88 -15.64
CA CYS A 291 -10.96 5.29 -14.88
C CYS A 291 -12.32 5.59 -15.52
N GLY A 292 -12.33 5.84 -16.84
CA GLY A 292 -13.57 6.09 -17.57
C GLY A 292 -14.40 4.84 -17.80
N ASP A 293 -15.51 5.00 -18.52
CA ASP A 293 -16.26 3.87 -19.05
C ASP A 293 -15.49 3.30 -20.24
N TYR A 294 -15.13 2.01 -20.19
CA TYR A 294 -14.43 1.36 -21.29
C TYR A 294 -15.41 0.75 -22.29
N GLU A 295 -15.24 1.08 -23.57
CA GLU A 295 -15.90 0.43 -24.69
C GLU A 295 -15.22 -0.90 -24.98
N TYR A 296 -15.94 -2.01 -24.74
CA TYR A 296 -15.43 -3.35 -25.03
C TYR A 296 -15.54 -3.66 -26.53
N LEU A 297 -14.43 -4.08 -27.14
CA LEU A 297 -14.35 -4.34 -28.58
C LEU A 297 -14.49 -5.82 -28.94
N GLY A 298 -14.52 -6.72 -27.94
CA GLY A 298 -14.63 -8.17 -28.12
C GLY A 298 -13.39 -8.93 -27.65
N SER A 299 -13.46 -10.26 -27.75
CA SER A 299 -12.32 -11.15 -27.48
C SER A 299 -11.98 -12.06 -28.65
N LEU A 300 -10.77 -12.62 -28.64
CA LEU A 300 -10.27 -13.57 -29.63
C LEU A 300 -9.20 -14.50 -29.04
N GLN A 301 -8.91 -15.60 -29.74
CA GLN A 301 -7.67 -16.36 -29.54
C GLN A 301 -6.55 -15.71 -30.38
N PRO A 302 -5.50 -15.13 -29.76
CA PRO A 302 -4.47 -14.37 -30.48
C PRO A 302 -3.79 -15.22 -31.55
N LYS A 303 -4.03 -14.90 -32.83
CA LYS A 303 -3.56 -15.68 -33.98
C LYS A 303 -3.87 -17.19 -33.90
N GLY A 304 -4.98 -17.56 -33.25
CA GLY A 304 -5.39 -18.96 -33.06
C GLY A 304 -4.65 -19.70 -31.94
N HIS A 305 -3.82 -19.02 -31.16
CA HIS A 305 -3.17 -19.60 -29.98
C HIS A 305 -4.04 -19.43 -28.74
N ILE A 306 -3.80 -20.31 -27.76
CA ILE A 306 -4.43 -20.24 -26.44
C ILE A 306 -3.86 -19.03 -25.70
N ALA A 307 -4.73 -18.25 -25.06
CA ALA A 307 -4.32 -17.17 -24.18
C ALA A 307 -5.06 -17.27 -22.84
N ARG A 308 -4.32 -17.52 -21.76
CA ARG A 308 -4.83 -17.47 -20.38
C ARG A 308 -4.16 -16.33 -19.62
N ASP A 309 -3.50 -16.64 -18.51
CA ASP A 309 -2.78 -15.66 -17.71
C ASP A 309 -1.95 -14.73 -18.59
N MET A 310 -2.16 -13.42 -18.43
CA MET A 310 -1.61 -12.44 -19.36
C MET A 310 -1.13 -11.15 -18.70
N THR A 311 -0.27 -10.46 -19.43
CA THR A 311 0.12 -9.07 -19.18
C THR A 311 0.23 -8.27 -20.48
N LEU A 312 0.31 -6.94 -20.36
CA LEU A 312 0.71 -6.04 -21.43
C LEU A 312 2.10 -5.49 -21.17
N PHE A 313 2.78 -5.09 -22.24
CA PHE A 313 4.08 -4.43 -22.21
C PHE A 313 4.18 -3.45 -23.38
N VAL A 314 4.59 -2.21 -23.11
CA VAL A 314 4.94 -1.23 -24.14
C VAL A 314 6.45 -1.03 -24.05
N ASP A 315 7.13 -1.26 -25.16
CA ASP A 315 8.58 -1.09 -25.25
C ASP A 315 8.96 0.38 -25.45
N ASP A 316 10.25 0.69 -25.31
CA ASP A 316 10.79 2.05 -25.42
C ASP A 316 10.55 2.69 -26.80
N ASP A 317 10.32 1.86 -27.83
CA ASP A 317 10.01 2.28 -29.20
C ASP A 317 8.49 2.38 -29.47
N SER A 318 7.67 2.37 -28.42
CA SER A 318 6.20 2.35 -28.47
C SER A 318 5.58 1.08 -29.07
N THR A 319 6.36 0.04 -29.36
CA THR A 319 5.81 -1.26 -29.74
C THR A 319 5.13 -1.90 -28.52
N ALA A 320 3.84 -2.20 -28.63
CA ALA A 320 3.10 -2.87 -27.58
C ALA A 320 2.97 -4.38 -27.84
N TYR A 321 2.95 -5.14 -26.75
CA TYR A 321 2.84 -6.59 -26.75
C TYR A 321 1.75 -7.06 -25.79
N LEU A 322 0.91 -7.98 -26.27
CA LEU A 322 0.16 -8.89 -25.40
C LEU A 322 1.04 -10.09 -25.11
N VAL A 323 1.30 -10.35 -23.83
CA VAL A 323 2.08 -11.49 -23.36
C VAL A 323 1.14 -12.45 -22.64
N ALA A 324 0.91 -13.63 -23.20
CA ALA A 324 -0.13 -14.55 -22.71
C ALA A 324 0.37 -15.99 -22.61
N ALA A 325 0.01 -16.66 -21.53
CA ALA A 325 0.39 -18.03 -21.25
C ALA A 325 -0.45 -19.03 -22.06
N ASP A 326 0.23 -19.85 -22.87
CA ASP A 326 -0.27 -21.09 -23.43
C ASP A 326 0.29 -22.24 -22.59
N ARG A 327 -0.59 -22.92 -21.85
CA ARG A 327 -0.21 -24.03 -20.95
C ARG A 327 0.28 -25.28 -21.68
N LYS A 328 0.35 -25.28 -23.02
CA LYS A 328 0.92 -26.35 -23.86
C LYS A 328 2.23 -25.92 -24.50
N GLU A 329 2.27 -24.72 -25.10
CA GLU A 329 3.43 -24.28 -25.90
C GLU A 329 4.41 -23.41 -25.10
N GLY A 330 3.94 -22.66 -24.12
CA GLY A 330 4.73 -21.68 -23.36
C GLY A 330 4.08 -20.30 -23.35
N THR A 331 4.82 -19.27 -22.99
CA THR A 331 4.28 -17.90 -22.99
C THR A 331 4.56 -17.23 -24.34
N HIS A 332 3.50 -16.77 -25.00
CA HIS A 332 3.58 -16.08 -26.28
C HIS A 332 3.70 -14.57 -26.11
N PHE A 333 4.45 -13.94 -27.01
CA PHE A 333 4.55 -12.50 -27.17
C PHE A 333 3.90 -12.13 -28.49
N PHE A 334 2.75 -11.49 -28.45
CA PHE A 334 2.02 -11.02 -29.63
C PHE A 334 2.22 -9.53 -29.81
N LYS A 335 2.67 -9.09 -30.99
CA LYS A 335 2.71 -7.66 -31.34
C LYS A 335 1.28 -7.14 -31.49
N LEU A 336 1.00 -5.99 -30.89
CA LEU A 336 -0.23 -5.23 -31.08
C LEU A 336 -0.08 -4.22 -32.22
N SER A 337 -1.20 -3.83 -32.83
CA SER A 337 -1.28 -2.75 -33.81
C SER A 337 -0.85 -1.42 -33.20
N ASP A 338 -0.59 -0.41 -34.03
CA ASP A 338 -0.11 0.91 -33.56
C ASP A 338 -1.09 1.60 -32.60
N ASN A 339 -2.40 1.30 -32.70
CA ASN A 339 -3.43 1.76 -31.76
C ASN A 339 -3.69 0.79 -30.58
N TYR A 340 -2.88 -0.27 -30.44
CA TYR A 340 -2.90 -1.30 -29.40
C TYR A 340 -4.17 -2.17 -29.30
N THR A 341 -5.08 -2.11 -30.27
CA THR A 341 -6.38 -2.81 -30.19
C THR A 341 -6.43 -4.16 -30.94
N VAL A 342 -5.47 -4.43 -31.83
CA VAL A 342 -5.49 -5.63 -32.69
C VAL A 342 -4.20 -6.43 -32.54
N ILE A 343 -4.30 -7.76 -32.55
CA ILE A 343 -3.13 -8.64 -32.61
C ILE A 343 -2.59 -8.71 -34.05
N GLU A 344 -1.40 -8.15 -34.27
CA GLU A 344 -0.75 -8.12 -35.60
C GLU A 344 0.00 -9.40 -35.93
N SER A 345 0.80 -9.93 -35.01
CA SER A 345 1.64 -11.10 -35.25
C SER A 345 2.10 -11.75 -33.95
N LEU A 346 2.43 -13.05 -34.01
CA LEU A 346 3.21 -13.72 -32.98
C LEU A 346 4.69 -13.40 -33.20
N VAL A 347 5.36 -12.89 -32.17
CA VAL A 347 6.74 -12.38 -32.23
C VAL A 347 7.72 -13.38 -31.66
N ALA A 348 7.37 -13.96 -30.51
CA ALA A 348 8.20 -14.94 -29.82
C ALA A 348 7.33 -15.86 -28.97
N THR A 349 7.83 -17.05 -28.70
CA THR A 349 7.28 -17.96 -27.69
C THR A 349 8.41 -18.34 -26.77
N VAL A 350 8.23 -18.11 -25.47
CA VAL A 350 9.16 -18.62 -24.46
C VAL A 350 8.64 -19.99 -24.00
N PRO A 351 9.29 -21.08 -24.42
CA PRO A 351 8.67 -22.39 -24.37
C PRO A 351 8.58 -22.91 -22.93
N TYR A 352 7.51 -23.66 -22.66
CA TYR A 352 7.26 -24.29 -21.36
C TYR A 352 8.47 -25.07 -20.83
N SER A 353 9.13 -25.83 -21.71
CA SER A 353 10.28 -26.67 -21.41
C SER A 353 11.50 -25.88 -20.92
N PHE A 354 11.61 -24.62 -21.29
CA PHE A 354 12.72 -23.75 -20.90
C PHE A 354 12.53 -23.12 -19.51
N MET A 355 11.28 -22.92 -19.09
CA MET A 355 10.94 -22.14 -17.89
C MET A 355 10.15 -22.91 -16.83
N SER A 356 10.07 -24.23 -16.96
CA SER A 356 9.29 -25.08 -16.02
C SER A 356 7.89 -24.53 -15.77
N ALA A 357 7.21 -24.01 -16.80
CA ALA A 357 5.81 -23.54 -16.74
C ALA A 357 5.53 -22.17 -16.11
N LEU A 358 6.04 -21.04 -16.64
CA LEU A 358 5.58 -19.74 -16.11
C LEU A 358 4.18 -19.37 -16.62
N GLU A 359 3.20 -19.28 -15.72
CA GLU A 359 1.96 -18.49 -15.84
C GLU A 359 2.11 -17.20 -15.05
N ALA A 360 1.02 -16.42 -14.94
CA ALA A 360 1.02 -15.14 -14.25
C ALA A 360 2.13 -14.19 -14.74
N PRO A 361 2.24 -13.96 -16.06
CA PRO A 361 3.37 -13.25 -16.63
C PRO A 361 3.40 -11.80 -16.14
N ALA A 362 4.60 -11.30 -15.83
CA ALA A 362 4.88 -9.88 -15.71
C ALA A 362 6.20 -9.57 -16.42
N ILE A 363 6.32 -8.40 -17.01
CA ILE A 363 7.53 -8.00 -17.73
C ILE A 363 7.83 -6.53 -17.51
N VAL A 364 9.11 -6.22 -17.40
CA VAL A 364 9.63 -4.85 -17.30
C VAL A 364 10.95 -4.79 -18.06
N LYS A 365 11.28 -3.63 -18.60
CA LYS A 365 12.57 -3.39 -19.25
C LYS A 365 13.32 -2.33 -18.47
N THR A 366 14.53 -2.63 -18.04
CA THR A 366 15.40 -1.69 -17.36
C THR A 366 16.82 -1.83 -17.86
N ASN A 367 17.52 -0.72 -18.07
CA ASN A 367 18.89 -0.68 -18.59
C ASN A 367 19.08 -1.52 -19.88
N GLY A 368 18.09 -1.49 -20.78
CA GLY A 368 18.13 -2.22 -22.05
C GLY A 368 17.98 -3.75 -21.94
N VAL A 369 17.58 -4.25 -20.77
CA VAL A 369 17.35 -5.68 -20.50
C VAL A 369 15.88 -5.89 -20.13
N TYR A 370 15.24 -6.83 -20.81
CA TYR A 370 13.90 -7.30 -20.48
C TYR A 370 13.99 -8.32 -19.34
N TYR A 371 13.21 -8.11 -18.29
CA TYR A 371 13.04 -9.02 -17.17
C TYR A 371 11.63 -9.59 -17.24
N PHE A 372 11.53 -10.89 -17.47
CA PHE A 372 10.27 -11.60 -17.56
C PHE A 372 10.08 -12.48 -16.33
N PHE A 373 9.00 -12.25 -15.59
CA PHE A 373 8.64 -12.90 -14.34
C PHE A 373 7.40 -13.78 -14.52
N GLY A 374 7.26 -14.79 -13.68
CA GLY A 374 6.04 -15.60 -13.61
C GLY A 374 6.11 -16.70 -12.56
N SER A 375 5.00 -17.43 -12.40
CA SER A 375 4.83 -18.52 -11.44
C SER A 375 4.71 -19.88 -12.11
N HIS A 376 5.08 -20.97 -11.45
CA HIS A 376 4.81 -22.33 -11.94
C HIS A 376 3.30 -22.66 -11.97
N PHE A 377 2.89 -23.64 -12.78
CA PHE A 377 1.49 -24.11 -12.85
C PHE A 377 1.11 -24.98 -11.64
N THR A 378 0.66 -24.35 -10.57
CA THR A 378 0.18 -25.06 -9.36
C THR A 378 -1.25 -24.69 -8.98
N GLY A 379 -2.00 -24.14 -9.95
CA GLY A 379 -3.35 -23.62 -9.75
C GLY A 379 -3.33 -22.55 -8.65
N TRP A 380 -4.26 -22.65 -7.70
CA TRP A 380 -4.35 -21.71 -6.57
C TRP A 380 -3.22 -21.83 -5.54
N SER A 381 -2.35 -22.85 -5.63
CA SER A 381 -1.23 -23.00 -4.69
C SER A 381 -0.07 -22.10 -5.10
N THR A 382 0.54 -21.43 -4.14
CA THR A 382 1.71 -20.59 -4.35
C THR A 382 2.98 -21.44 -4.54
N ASN A 383 3.95 -20.91 -5.27
CA ASN A 383 5.21 -21.58 -5.60
C ASN A 383 6.38 -20.58 -5.66
N GLY A 384 7.60 -21.08 -5.85
CA GLY A 384 8.75 -20.20 -6.06
C GLY A 384 8.71 -19.59 -7.46
N ASN A 385 8.15 -18.39 -7.58
CA ASN A 385 8.11 -17.65 -8.84
C ASN A 385 9.54 -17.32 -9.30
N GLN A 386 9.71 -17.24 -10.62
CA GLN A 386 11.01 -17.08 -11.25
C GLN A 386 11.01 -15.86 -12.18
N TYR A 387 12.22 -15.42 -12.51
CA TYR A 387 12.45 -14.48 -13.58
C TYR A 387 13.52 -15.01 -14.55
N THR A 388 13.47 -14.52 -15.77
CA THR A 388 14.50 -14.69 -16.80
C THR A 388 14.73 -13.36 -17.52
N THR A 389 15.86 -13.22 -18.18
CA THR A 389 16.25 -11.97 -18.84
C THR A 389 16.63 -12.16 -20.30
N THR A 390 16.44 -11.13 -21.10
CA THR A 390 17.01 -11.06 -22.46
C THR A 390 17.30 -9.61 -22.85
N LYS A 391 18.11 -9.41 -23.89
CA LYS A 391 18.30 -8.11 -24.54
C LYS A 391 17.41 -7.94 -25.77
N ASN A 392 16.72 -8.99 -26.19
CA ASN A 392 15.85 -8.99 -27.36
C ASN A 392 14.76 -10.05 -27.14
N VAL A 393 13.49 -9.65 -27.14
CA VAL A 393 12.35 -10.57 -26.91
C VAL A 393 12.29 -11.74 -27.91
N LYS A 394 12.85 -11.57 -29.12
CA LYS A 394 13.00 -12.62 -30.15
C LYS A 394 14.23 -13.51 -29.95
N GLY A 395 15.13 -13.09 -29.06
CA GLY A 395 16.40 -13.74 -28.80
C GLY A 395 16.32 -14.83 -27.74
N SER A 396 17.50 -15.27 -27.31
CA SER A 396 17.60 -16.24 -26.22
C SER A 396 17.36 -15.57 -24.88
N TRP A 397 16.64 -16.29 -24.02
CA TRP A 397 16.41 -15.90 -22.63
C TRP A 397 17.44 -16.56 -21.72
N SER A 398 17.77 -15.92 -20.60
CA SER A 398 18.69 -16.47 -19.61
C SER A 398 18.08 -17.67 -18.90
N LYS A 399 18.90 -18.46 -18.21
CA LYS A 399 18.37 -19.50 -17.32
C LYS A 399 17.46 -18.83 -16.26
N PRO A 400 16.26 -19.38 -15.97
CA PRO A 400 15.40 -18.86 -14.93
C PRO A 400 16.07 -18.87 -13.54
N ALA A 401 15.77 -17.88 -12.73
CA ALA A 401 16.23 -17.74 -11.36
C ALA A 401 15.09 -17.33 -10.43
N ASN A 402 15.15 -17.74 -9.16
CA ASN A 402 14.21 -17.27 -8.14
C ASN A 402 14.56 -15.82 -7.75
N PHE A 403 13.54 -14.99 -7.50
CA PHE A 403 13.71 -13.60 -7.03
C PHE A 403 13.25 -13.38 -5.59
N ALA A 404 12.81 -14.46 -4.92
CA ALA A 404 12.38 -14.47 -3.52
C ALA A 404 13.09 -15.60 -2.76
N PRO A 405 13.18 -15.53 -1.42
CA PRO A 405 13.82 -16.56 -0.61
C PRO A 405 13.31 -17.96 -0.92
N THR A 406 14.23 -18.92 -1.10
CA THR A 406 13.89 -20.32 -1.32
C THR A 406 12.97 -20.84 -0.20
N GLY A 407 11.89 -21.51 -0.58
CA GLY A 407 10.89 -22.03 0.37
C GLY A 407 9.82 -21.02 0.81
N SER A 408 10.00 -19.72 0.56
CA SER A 408 8.97 -18.71 0.86
C SER A 408 7.73 -18.80 -0.02
N LYS A 409 7.81 -19.55 -1.14
CA LYS A 409 6.79 -19.58 -2.20
C LYS A 409 6.44 -18.16 -2.66
N THR A 410 7.49 -17.37 -2.91
CA THR A 410 7.41 -15.94 -3.23
C THR A 410 6.57 -15.19 -2.22
N CYS A 411 6.97 -15.24 -0.94
CA CYS A 411 6.22 -14.63 0.17
C CYS A 411 4.75 -15.08 0.25
N ASN A 412 4.51 -16.36 -0.08
CA ASN A 412 3.21 -16.98 -0.22
C ASN A 412 2.26 -16.21 -1.15
N SER A 413 2.74 -15.82 -2.33
CA SER A 413 1.94 -15.16 -3.37
C SER A 413 2.25 -15.66 -4.78
N GLN A 414 1.47 -15.19 -5.74
CA GLN A 414 1.65 -15.38 -7.17
C GLN A 414 1.83 -14.02 -7.85
N THR A 415 2.77 -13.91 -8.79
CA THR A 415 2.99 -12.69 -9.58
C THR A 415 1.68 -12.14 -10.17
N THR A 416 1.52 -10.82 -10.16
CA THR A 416 0.44 -10.14 -10.88
C THR A 416 0.96 -9.00 -11.74
N PHE A 417 1.93 -8.23 -11.21
CA PHE A 417 2.59 -7.13 -11.91
C PHE A 417 3.97 -6.86 -11.32
N VAL A 418 4.85 -6.24 -12.10
CA VAL A 418 6.13 -5.71 -11.61
C VAL A 418 6.22 -4.26 -12.04
N LEU A 419 6.16 -3.35 -11.08
CA LEU A 419 6.20 -1.92 -11.32
C LEU A 419 7.64 -1.42 -11.28
N GLN A 420 8.07 -0.65 -12.28
CA GLN A 420 9.28 0.15 -12.17
C GLN A 420 8.92 1.52 -11.60
N THR A 421 9.55 1.86 -10.49
CA THR A 421 9.45 3.19 -9.87
C THR A 421 10.31 4.21 -10.61
N ALA A 422 10.03 5.50 -10.42
CA ALA A 422 10.74 6.58 -11.10
C ALA A 422 12.25 6.62 -10.81
N ASP A 423 12.69 6.10 -9.65
CA ASP A 423 14.11 5.97 -9.30
C ASP A 423 14.75 4.67 -9.83
N GLY A 424 14.02 3.93 -10.66
CA GLY A 424 14.49 2.74 -11.37
C GLY A 424 14.34 1.43 -10.60
N LYS A 425 13.88 1.45 -9.35
CA LYS A 425 13.67 0.22 -8.57
C LYS A 425 12.46 -0.56 -9.05
N LEU A 426 12.56 -1.88 -8.99
CA LEU A 426 11.43 -2.77 -9.27
C LEU A 426 10.64 -3.04 -7.99
N VAL A 427 9.31 -3.01 -8.09
CA VAL A 427 8.37 -3.41 -7.04
C VAL A 427 7.59 -4.60 -7.56
N TYR A 428 7.83 -5.76 -6.95
CA TYR A 428 7.01 -6.94 -7.15
C TYR A 428 5.63 -6.73 -6.53
N MET A 429 4.58 -7.02 -7.30
CA MET A 429 3.21 -7.09 -6.83
C MET A 429 2.70 -8.50 -7.08
N GLY A 430 2.09 -9.09 -6.05
CA GLY A 430 1.50 -10.43 -6.15
C GLY A 430 0.24 -10.60 -5.31
N ASP A 431 -0.54 -11.62 -5.69
CA ASP A 431 -1.80 -12.00 -5.06
C ASP A 431 -1.60 -13.20 -4.12
N ARG A 432 -2.23 -13.15 -2.95
CA ARG A 432 -2.32 -14.24 -1.97
C ARG A 432 -3.70 -14.87 -2.06
N TRP A 433 -3.86 -15.76 -3.03
CA TRP A 433 -5.15 -16.38 -3.31
C TRP A 433 -5.72 -17.17 -2.13
N ASN A 434 -6.97 -16.86 -1.78
CA ASN A 434 -7.80 -17.71 -0.93
C ASN A 434 -8.90 -18.35 -1.77
N LYS A 435 -8.64 -19.56 -2.29
CA LYS A 435 -9.57 -20.27 -3.19
C LYS A 435 -10.96 -20.55 -2.60
N ASN A 436 -11.11 -20.51 -1.28
CA ASN A 436 -12.37 -20.77 -0.60
C ASN A 436 -13.18 -19.48 -0.36
N GLU A 437 -12.51 -18.33 -0.33
CA GLU A 437 -13.09 -17.00 -0.09
C GLU A 437 -12.31 -15.99 -0.96
N LEU A 438 -12.60 -15.98 -2.26
CA LEU A 438 -11.80 -15.25 -3.25
C LEU A 438 -11.77 -13.74 -3.00
N ASP A 439 -12.86 -13.18 -2.48
CA ASP A 439 -13.01 -11.79 -2.04
C ASP A 439 -12.09 -11.40 -0.88
N LYS A 440 -11.61 -12.38 -0.12
CA LYS A 440 -10.63 -12.21 0.97
C LYS A 440 -9.20 -12.51 0.56
N SER A 441 -8.93 -12.67 -0.74
CA SER A 441 -7.56 -12.82 -1.23
C SER A 441 -6.77 -11.53 -0.92
N GLY A 442 -5.60 -11.67 -0.31
CA GLY A 442 -4.75 -10.53 0.03
C GLY A 442 -3.78 -10.19 -1.11
N THR A 443 -3.06 -9.08 -0.98
CA THR A 443 -1.95 -8.73 -1.87
C THR A 443 -0.62 -8.66 -1.12
N THR A 444 0.50 -8.68 -1.84
CA THR A 444 1.83 -8.42 -1.28
C THR A 444 2.69 -7.66 -2.25
N TRP A 445 3.16 -6.48 -1.82
CA TRP A 445 4.02 -5.61 -2.61
C TRP A 445 5.39 -5.53 -1.93
N LYS A 446 6.46 -5.83 -2.67
CA LYS A 446 7.83 -5.96 -2.14
C LYS A 446 8.88 -5.50 -3.14
N LEU A 447 10.01 -5.01 -2.64
CA LEU A 447 11.22 -4.92 -3.45
C LEU A 447 11.77 -6.34 -3.68
N PRO A 448 12.07 -6.76 -4.91
CA PRO A 448 12.73 -8.04 -5.15
C PRO A 448 14.09 -8.09 -4.43
N GLU A 449 14.36 -9.15 -3.67
CA GLU A 449 15.59 -9.24 -2.86
C GLU A 449 16.85 -9.52 -3.70
N ALA A 450 16.69 -9.93 -4.96
CA ALA A 450 17.77 -10.41 -5.82
C ALA A 450 18.68 -9.32 -6.44
N GLY A 451 18.79 -8.14 -5.80
CA GLY A 451 19.57 -7.02 -6.33
C GLY A 451 19.10 -6.53 -7.71
N LEU A 452 17.80 -6.72 -7.98
CA LEU A 452 17.11 -6.40 -9.24
C LEU A 452 16.69 -4.93 -9.32
#